data_AF-A0A9D7U439-F1
#
_entry.id   AF-A0A9D7U439-F1
#
_cell.length_a   1.000
_cell.length_b   1.000
_cell.length_c   1.000
_cell.angle_alpha   90.00
_cell.angle_beta   90.00
_cell.angle_gamma   90.00
#
_symmetry.space_group_name_H-M   'P 1'
#
loop_
_entity.id
_entity.type
_entity.pdbx_description
1 polymer ?
#
loop_
_entity_poly.entity_id
_entity_poly.type
_entity_poly.pdbx_seq_one_letter_code
_entity_poly.pdbx_strand_id
1 'polypeptide(L)'
;MLIYNIGALQTKGFYYWTGGAWSYLGVVIPDLAANLPLVIQSNAVKLNAGTSYGQLITWDNVNWVNTNPKPPTALDNLQPYLALNYCISLFGVFPSQNGSQPFIGDIAIFGFNFEPNGWAYCNGQLLNIYENDALFALIGTTYGGDGQNTFGLPDLRGRVPIHKGQGSGLSSYVLGQQGGTETSIIYDKY
;
A
#
# COMPACT_ATOMS: atom_id res chain seq x y z
N MET A 1 12.66 10.17 27.92
CA MET A 1 13.90 10.13 28.73
C MET A 1 15.07 10.15 27.76
N LEU A 2 15.79 11.25 27.65
CA LEU A 2 16.97 11.36 26.80
C LEU A 2 18.18 11.65 27.70
N ILE A 3 19.24 10.87 27.53
CA ILE A 3 20.56 11.13 28.12
C ILE A 3 21.28 12.03 27.13
N TYR A 4 21.47 13.30 27.46
CA TYR A 4 22.27 14.22 26.66
C TYR A 4 23.57 14.54 27.40
N ASN A 5 24.68 14.52 26.67
CA ASN A 5 25.93 15.15 27.11
C ASN A 5 25.96 16.54 26.46
N ILE A 6 25.44 17.56 27.16
CA ILE A 6 25.56 18.95 26.73
C ILE A 6 26.79 19.56 27.41
N GLY A 7 27.92 19.47 26.72
CA GLY A 7 29.09 20.33 26.93
C GLY A 7 29.79 20.25 28.30
N ALA A 8 31.02 20.76 28.32
CA ALA A 8 31.97 20.63 29.43
C ALA A 8 31.60 21.39 30.74
N LEU A 9 30.35 21.81 30.94
CA LEU A 9 29.96 22.69 32.05
C LEU A 9 28.71 22.25 32.83
N GLN A 10 28.15 21.04 32.58
CA GLN A 10 27.04 20.53 33.40
C GLN A 10 27.30 19.12 33.92
N THR A 11 26.83 18.88 35.16
CA THR A 11 26.92 17.61 35.87
C THR A 11 26.18 16.52 35.09
N LYS A 12 26.88 15.43 34.76
CA LYS A 12 26.29 14.25 34.10
C LYS A 12 25.19 13.67 35.00
N GLY A 13 23.96 13.63 34.52
CA GLY A 13 22.84 13.08 35.28
C GLY A 13 21.53 13.05 34.52
N PHE A 14 20.46 12.61 35.18
CA PHE A 14 19.16 12.42 34.55
C PHE A 14 18.35 13.72 34.53
N TYR A 15 17.84 14.08 33.35
CA TYR A 15 16.96 15.23 33.15
C TYR A 15 15.62 14.78 32.56
N TYR A 16 14.55 15.47 32.96
CA TYR A 16 13.21 15.28 32.40
C TYR A 16 12.63 16.61 31.94
N TRP A 17 11.77 16.57 30.91
CA TRP A 17 11.15 17.75 30.32
C TRP A 17 9.78 18.00 30.97
N THR A 18 9.54 19.21 31.48
CA THR A 18 8.28 19.58 32.15
C THR A 18 7.27 20.26 31.23
N GLY A 19 7.59 20.40 29.94
CA GLY A 19 6.79 21.17 28.98
C GLY A 19 7.31 22.58 28.73
N GLY A 20 8.10 23.16 29.65
CA GLY A 20 8.70 24.50 29.49
C GLY A 20 10.19 24.61 29.83
N ALA A 21 10.75 23.63 30.56
CA ALA A 21 12.18 23.58 30.89
C ALA A 21 12.65 22.14 31.15
N TRP A 22 13.96 21.92 31.07
CA TRP A 22 14.60 20.70 31.53
C TRP A 22 14.83 20.78 33.05
N SER A 23 14.36 19.77 33.78
CA SER A 23 14.52 19.65 35.23
C SER A 23 15.45 18.49 35.58
N TYR A 24 16.35 18.72 36.53
CA TYR A 24 17.34 17.74 37.00
C TYR A 24 16.74 16.82 38.07
N LEU A 25 16.98 15.51 37.97
CA LEU A 25 16.44 14.51 38.90
C LEU A 25 17.32 14.24 40.13
N GLY A 26 18.43 14.97 40.32
CA GLY A 26 19.26 14.88 41.53
C GLY A 26 20.26 13.72 41.58
N VAL A 27 20.34 12.89 40.54
CA VAL A 27 21.24 11.71 40.51
C VAL A 27 22.44 12.00 39.58
N VAL A 28 23.65 11.97 40.14
CA VAL A 28 24.92 12.13 39.42
C VAL A 28 25.47 10.75 39.04
N ILE A 29 25.89 10.58 37.79
CA ILE A 29 26.51 9.32 37.33
C ILE A 29 28.04 9.50 37.37
N PRO A 30 28.78 8.77 38.24
CA PRO A 30 30.24 8.75 38.19
C PRO A 30 30.72 8.09 36.89
N ASP A 31 31.90 8.47 36.39
CA ASP A 31 32.44 7.90 35.15
C ASP A 31 32.52 6.37 35.24
N LEU A 32 31.68 5.70 34.45
CA LEU A 32 31.66 4.25 34.36
C LEU A 32 32.75 3.84 33.37
N ALA A 33 33.75 3.08 33.84
CA ALA A 33 34.70 2.42 32.94
C ALA A 33 33.92 1.65 31.87
N ALA A 34 34.35 1.75 30.61
CA ALA A 34 33.57 1.45 29.40
C ALA A 34 32.93 0.04 29.29
N ASN A 35 33.13 -0.86 30.25
CA ASN A 35 32.71 -2.26 30.21
C ASN A 35 31.84 -2.74 31.38
N LEU A 36 31.28 -1.85 32.21
CA LEU A 36 30.30 -2.26 33.23
C LEU A 36 28.87 -1.92 32.76
N PRO A 37 27.89 -2.84 32.84
CA PRO A 37 26.50 -2.50 32.59
C PRO A 37 25.98 -1.56 33.69
N LEU A 38 25.25 -0.53 33.29
CA LEU A 38 24.64 0.47 34.17
C LEU A 38 23.71 -0.24 35.21
N VAL A 39 24.11 -0.28 36.49
CA VAL A 39 23.27 -0.82 37.58
C VAL A 39 22.56 0.33 38.29
N ILE A 40 21.25 0.49 38.06
CA ILE A 40 20.40 1.38 38.87
C ILE A 40 19.75 0.51 39.96
N GLN A 41 20.19 0.65 41.20
CA GLN A 41 19.60 -0.07 42.33
C GLN A 41 18.27 0.60 42.72
N SER A 42 17.19 -0.14 42.47
CA SER A 42 15.76 0.22 42.49
C SER A 42 15.32 1.11 41.31
N ASN A 43 14.57 0.51 40.35
CA ASN A 43 14.18 1.01 39.02
C ASN A 43 15.20 0.81 37.87
N ALA A 44 15.89 -0.34 37.83
CA ALA A 44 16.81 -0.69 36.75
C ALA A 44 16.13 -0.78 35.37
N VAL A 45 16.47 0.15 34.48
CA VAL A 45 16.33 -0.02 33.04
C VAL A 45 17.41 -1.03 32.58
N LYS A 46 17.01 -2.29 32.41
CA LYS A 46 17.90 -3.32 31.88
C LYS A 46 17.96 -3.19 30.35
N LEU A 47 19.16 -3.06 29.80
CA LEU A 47 19.42 -3.18 28.37
C LEU A 47 19.71 -4.65 28.05
N ASN A 48 19.17 -5.18 26.96
CA ASN A 48 19.48 -6.55 26.53
C ASN A 48 20.97 -6.71 26.21
N ALA A 49 21.51 -7.90 26.48
CA ALA A 49 22.86 -8.28 26.07
C ALA A 49 23.00 -8.11 24.54
N GLY A 50 24.03 -7.37 24.10
CA GLY A 50 24.25 -7.06 22.68
C GLY A 50 23.81 -5.66 22.20
N THR A 51 23.30 -4.81 23.09
CA THR A 51 22.97 -3.40 22.76
C THR A 51 24.25 -2.56 22.63
N SER A 52 24.52 -1.99 21.45
CA SER A 52 25.67 -1.13 21.17
C SER A 52 25.37 0.35 21.46
N TYR A 53 26.41 1.13 21.74
CA TYR A 53 26.29 2.58 21.92
C TYR A 53 25.72 3.26 20.66
N GLY A 54 24.71 4.12 20.83
CA GLY A 54 24.05 4.85 19.73
C GLY A 54 22.87 4.14 19.06
N GLN A 55 22.51 2.93 19.50
CA GLN A 55 21.31 2.24 19.01
C GLN A 55 20.03 2.79 19.67
N LEU A 56 18.97 2.90 18.89
CA LEU A 56 17.63 3.23 19.39
C LEU A 56 17.11 2.06 20.23
N ILE A 57 16.50 2.36 21.38
CA ILE A 57 15.89 1.38 22.28
C ILE A 57 14.39 1.67 22.41
N THR A 58 13.58 0.61 22.46
CA THR A 58 12.11 0.68 22.57
C THR A 58 11.65 -0.02 23.86
N TRP A 59 10.52 0.41 24.40
CA TRP A 59 9.91 -0.19 25.61
C TRP A 59 8.87 -1.23 25.19
N ASP A 60 9.04 -2.49 25.59
CA ASP A 60 8.16 -3.61 25.20
C ASP A 60 7.06 -3.94 26.23
N ASN A 61 6.80 -3.00 27.16
CA ASN A 61 5.94 -3.14 28.34
C ASN A 61 6.56 -3.89 29.54
N VAL A 62 7.78 -4.44 29.44
CA VAL A 62 8.47 -5.12 30.56
C VAL A 62 9.94 -4.69 30.69
N ASN A 63 10.67 -4.58 29.57
CA ASN A 63 12.09 -4.22 29.50
C ASN A 63 12.35 -3.16 28.40
N TRP A 64 13.50 -2.49 28.50
CA TRP A 64 14.02 -1.67 27.41
C TRP A 64 14.86 -2.54 26.49
N VAL A 65 14.33 -2.81 25.31
CA VAL A 65 14.91 -3.77 24.37
C VAL A 65 15.54 -3.05 23.19
N ASN A 66 16.67 -3.60 22.74
CA ASN A 66 17.20 -3.32 21.40
C ASN A 66 16.44 -4.21 20.41
N THR A 67 15.13 -4.04 20.33
CA THR A 67 14.44 -4.50 19.14
C THR A 67 14.65 -3.40 18.13
N ASN A 68 15.48 -3.68 17.11
CA ASN A 68 15.30 -2.99 15.84
C ASN A 68 13.78 -2.96 15.59
N PRO A 69 13.18 -1.78 15.30
CA PRO A 69 11.74 -1.69 15.11
C PRO A 69 11.32 -2.86 14.26
N LYS A 70 10.37 -3.67 14.76
CA LYS A 70 9.92 -4.89 14.10
C LYS A 70 9.78 -4.54 12.62
N PRO A 71 10.50 -5.22 11.70
CA PRO A 71 10.34 -4.95 10.29
C PRO A 71 8.84 -4.96 10.04
N PRO A 72 8.27 -3.90 9.44
CA PRO A 72 6.82 -3.77 9.33
C PRO A 72 6.27 -5.10 8.82
N THR A 73 5.50 -5.78 9.67
CA THR A 73 4.90 -7.05 9.27
C THR A 73 3.83 -6.68 8.27
N ALA A 74 4.09 -6.96 6.99
CA ALA A 74 3.07 -6.86 5.97
C ALA A 74 1.91 -7.77 6.40
N LEU A 75 0.76 -7.15 6.68
CA LEU A 75 -0.49 -7.87 6.80
C LEU A 75 -1.12 -7.92 5.42
N ASP A 76 -1.57 -9.10 5.01
CA ASP A 76 -2.39 -9.21 3.81
C ASP A 76 -3.74 -8.56 4.10
N ASN A 77 -4.03 -7.46 3.40
CA ASN A 77 -5.28 -6.74 3.49
C ASN A 77 -6.24 -7.10 2.34
N LEU A 78 -5.91 -8.13 1.56
CA LEU A 78 -6.81 -8.68 0.55
C LEU A 78 -7.84 -9.57 1.24
N GLN A 79 -9.11 -9.23 1.06
CA GLN A 79 -10.20 -10.19 1.33
C GLN A 79 -9.97 -11.46 0.49
N PRO A 80 -10.37 -12.65 0.96
CA PRO A 80 -10.30 -13.87 0.15
C PRO A 80 -10.95 -13.66 -1.22
N TYR A 81 -10.21 -13.96 -2.28
CA TYR A 81 -10.64 -13.70 -3.66
C TYR A 81 -10.42 -14.93 -4.56
N LEU A 82 -11.23 -15.03 -5.61
CA LEU A 82 -11.00 -15.95 -6.72
C LEU A 82 -10.86 -15.12 -7.99
N ALA A 83 -9.70 -15.20 -8.62
CA ALA A 83 -9.46 -14.51 -9.88
C ALA A 83 -10.19 -15.22 -11.02
N LEU A 84 -11.03 -14.48 -11.73
CA LEU A 84 -11.70 -14.90 -12.95
C LEU A 84 -11.29 -13.97 -14.10
N ASN A 85 -11.45 -14.43 -15.33
CA ASN A 85 -11.06 -13.66 -16.50
C ASN A 85 -12.15 -12.67 -16.89
N TYR A 86 -11.78 -11.40 -17.05
CA TYR A 86 -12.65 -10.39 -17.67
C TYR A 86 -12.45 -10.40 -19.18
N CYS A 87 -13.55 -10.55 -19.92
CA CYS A 87 -13.52 -10.41 -21.38
C CYS A 87 -14.53 -9.35 -21.84
N ILE A 88 -14.20 -8.68 -22.93
CA ILE A 88 -15.07 -7.71 -23.61
C ILE A 88 -15.57 -8.30 -24.93
N SER A 89 -16.84 -8.09 -25.24
CA SER A 89 -17.45 -8.52 -26.49
C SER A 89 -16.99 -7.61 -27.65
N LEU A 90 -16.40 -8.21 -28.68
CA LEU A 90 -15.94 -7.53 -29.89
C LEU A 90 -17.04 -7.38 -30.93
N PHE A 91 -18.05 -8.26 -30.91
CA PHE A 91 -19.17 -8.27 -31.83
C PHE A 91 -20.47 -8.49 -31.08
N GLY A 92 -21.52 -7.78 -31.47
CA GLY A 92 -22.84 -7.87 -30.86
C GLY A 92 -23.83 -6.99 -31.61
N VAL A 93 -25.13 -7.25 -31.42
CA VAL A 93 -26.18 -6.45 -32.05
C VAL A 93 -26.59 -5.36 -31.06
N PHE A 94 -26.42 -4.10 -31.43
CA PHE A 94 -26.95 -2.98 -30.65
C PHE A 94 -28.11 -2.32 -31.41
N PRO A 95 -29.33 -2.27 -30.84
CA PRO A 95 -29.80 -2.96 -29.62
C PRO A 95 -30.06 -4.46 -29.84
N SER A 96 -29.87 -5.28 -28.80
CA SER A 96 -30.14 -6.72 -28.80
C SER A 96 -31.63 -6.98 -29.01
N GLN A 97 -31.97 -7.74 -30.06
CA GLN A 97 -33.37 -7.99 -30.42
C GLN A 97 -34.03 -9.03 -29.50
N ASN A 98 -33.26 -9.94 -28.90
CA ASN A 98 -33.79 -11.09 -28.14
C ASN A 98 -33.04 -11.38 -26.82
N GLY A 99 -32.07 -10.55 -26.40
CA GLY A 99 -31.33 -10.72 -25.14
C GLY A 99 -30.37 -11.91 -25.07
N SER A 100 -30.34 -12.78 -26.10
CA SER A 100 -29.44 -13.95 -26.14
C SER A 100 -28.03 -13.63 -26.64
N GLN A 101 -27.83 -12.47 -27.25
CA GLN A 101 -26.54 -12.01 -27.76
C GLN A 101 -26.03 -10.84 -26.91
N PRO A 102 -24.74 -10.83 -26.55
CA PRO A 102 -24.13 -9.69 -25.85
C PRO A 102 -24.21 -8.43 -26.71
N PHE A 103 -24.24 -7.28 -26.06
CA PHE A 103 -23.97 -6.02 -26.74
C PHE A 103 -22.48 -5.90 -27.03
N ILE A 104 -22.14 -5.24 -28.13
CA ILE A 104 -20.75 -4.89 -28.40
C ILE A 104 -20.22 -3.99 -27.28
N GLY A 105 -19.06 -4.32 -26.74
CA GLY A 105 -18.47 -3.66 -25.58
C GLY A 105 -18.95 -4.16 -24.21
N ASP A 106 -19.85 -5.15 -24.14
CA ASP A 106 -20.21 -5.79 -22.88
C ASP A 106 -18.98 -6.45 -22.25
N ILE A 107 -18.82 -6.27 -20.94
CA ILE A 107 -17.78 -6.93 -20.15
C ILE A 107 -18.43 -8.05 -19.34
N ALA A 108 -17.93 -9.27 -19.53
CA ALA A 108 -18.37 -10.46 -18.80
C ALA A 108 -17.20 -11.14 -18.10
N ILE A 109 -17.53 -11.88 -17.04
CA ILE A 109 -16.58 -12.65 -16.25
C ILE A 109 -16.67 -14.13 -16.66
N PHE A 110 -15.53 -14.71 -16.99
CA PHE A 110 -15.41 -16.10 -17.43
C PHE A 110 -14.52 -16.90 -16.47
N GLY A 111 -14.96 -18.12 -16.15
CA GLY A 111 -14.22 -19.06 -15.30
C GLY A 111 -13.23 -19.98 -16.03
N PHE A 112 -13.13 -19.85 -17.35
CA PHE A 112 -12.21 -20.61 -18.19
C PHE A 112 -11.07 -19.74 -18.73
N ASN A 113 -9.99 -20.38 -19.19
CA ASN A 113 -8.72 -19.73 -19.56
C ASN A 113 -8.51 -19.57 -21.07
N PHE A 114 -9.57 -19.34 -21.84
CA PHE A 114 -9.46 -18.98 -23.26
C PHE A 114 -10.47 -17.88 -23.62
N GLU A 115 -10.19 -17.16 -24.70
CA GLU A 115 -11.10 -16.16 -25.27
C GLU A 115 -12.13 -16.86 -26.17
N PRO A 116 -13.44 -16.83 -25.84
CA PRO A 116 -14.47 -17.33 -26.74
C PRO A 116 -14.49 -16.54 -28.05
N ASN A 117 -15.00 -17.15 -29.11
CA ASN A 117 -15.16 -16.45 -30.39
C ASN A 117 -16.00 -15.16 -30.20
N GLY A 118 -15.47 -14.04 -30.67
CA GLY A 118 -16.08 -12.72 -30.58
C GLY A 118 -15.89 -12.01 -29.24
N TRP A 119 -14.98 -12.51 -28.39
CA TRP A 119 -14.57 -11.88 -27.15
C TRP A 119 -13.04 -11.72 -27.11
N ALA A 120 -12.57 -10.73 -26.37
CA ALA A 120 -11.15 -10.53 -26.08
C ALA A 120 -10.94 -10.30 -24.58
N TYR A 121 -9.79 -10.69 -24.05
CA TYR A 121 -9.43 -10.38 -22.66
C TYR A 121 -9.29 -8.88 -22.42
N CYS A 122 -9.77 -8.44 -21.26
CA CYS A 122 -9.53 -7.10 -20.72
C CYS A 122 -8.13 -7.03 -20.07
N ASN A 123 -7.08 -7.17 -20.88
CA ASN A 123 -5.67 -7.20 -20.45
C ASN A 123 -4.85 -6.00 -20.98
N GLY A 124 -5.51 -4.94 -21.48
CA GLY A 124 -4.82 -3.78 -22.03
C GLY A 124 -4.26 -3.95 -23.44
N GLN A 125 -4.63 -5.02 -24.16
CA GLN A 125 -4.18 -5.23 -25.54
C GLN A 125 -4.64 -4.13 -26.50
N LEU A 126 -3.82 -3.83 -27.51
CA LEU A 126 -4.17 -2.94 -28.61
C LEU A 126 -4.81 -3.75 -29.73
N LEU A 127 -5.98 -3.31 -30.21
CA LEU A 127 -6.68 -3.88 -31.35
C LEU A 127 -6.66 -2.93 -32.53
N ASN A 128 -6.74 -3.50 -33.73
CA ASN A 128 -6.85 -2.75 -34.97
C ASN A 128 -8.25 -2.12 -35.10
N ILE A 129 -8.31 -0.83 -35.42
CA ILE A 129 -9.56 -0.09 -35.63
C ILE A 129 -10.31 -0.62 -36.86
N TYR A 130 -9.61 -0.95 -37.94
CA TYR A 130 -10.23 -1.41 -39.19
C TYR A 130 -11.03 -2.71 -39.03
N GLU A 131 -10.60 -3.57 -38.11
CA GLU A 131 -11.26 -4.86 -37.84
C GLU A 131 -12.34 -4.77 -36.76
N ASN A 132 -12.34 -3.70 -35.95
CA ASN A 132 -13.19 -3.53 -34.78
C ASN A 132 -13.78 -2.11 -34.72
N ASP A 133 -14.25 -1.62 -35.87
CA ASP A 133 -14.74 -0.25 -36.07
C ASP A 133 -15.87 0.12 -35.11
N ALA A 134 -16.81 -0.80 -34.91
CA ALA A 134 -17.98 -0.60 -34.07
C ALA A 134 -17.61 -0.54 -32.58
N LEU A 135 -16.65 -1.35 -32.12
CA LEU A 135 -16.17 -1.28 -30.74
C LEU A 135 -15.37 0.01 -30.53
N PHE A 136 -14.51 0.39 -31.48
CA PHE A 136 -13.76 1.65 -31.44
C PHE A 136 -14.70 2.86 -31.37
N ALA A 137 -15.79 2.86 -32.13
CA ALA A 137 -16.78 3.95 -32.09
C ALA A 137 -17.41 4.14 -30.69
N LEU A 138 -17.45 3.09 -29.86
CA LEU A 138 -18.00 3.13 -28.51
C LEU A 138 -16.99 3.54 -27.44
N ILE A 139 -15.78 2.96 -27.46
CA ILE A 139 -14.81 3.15 -26.37
C ILE A 139 -13.67 4.12 -26.73
N GLY A 140 -13.49 4.42 -28.01
CA GLY A 140 -12.43 5.29 -28.52
C GLY A 140 -11.04 4.88 -28.04
N THR A 141 -10.20 5.87 -27.72
CA THR A 141 -8.85 5.67 -27.18
C THR A 141 -8.80 5.74 -25.65
N THR A 142 -9.95 5.59 -24.97
CA THR A 142 -10.05 5.73 -23.49
C THR A 142 -9.04 4.87 -22.74
N TYR A 143 -8.71 3.70 -23.29
CA TYR A 143 -7.78 2.74 -22.69
C TYR A 143 -6.45 2.61 -23.46
N GLY A 144 -6.16 3.55 -24.36
CA GLY A 144 -4.90 3.61 -25.12
C GLY A 144 -5.07 3.49 -26.64
N GLY A 145 -3.95 3.30 -27.33
CA GLY A 145 -3.85 3.29 -28.80
C GLY A 145 -3.60 4.67 -29.40
N ASP A 146 -3.38 4.69 -30.71
CA ASP A 146 -3.09 5.91 -31.48
C ASP A 146 -4.34 6.62 -32.01
N GLY A 147 -5.52 5.96 -31.94
CA GLY A 147 -6.78 6.49 -32.44
C GLY A 147 -6.88 6.57 -33.96
N GLN A 148 -5.87 6.05 -34.67
CA GLN A 148 -5.78 6.09 -36.14
C GLN A 148 -5.75 4.68 -36.72
N ASN A 149 -4.88 3.82 -36.20
CA ASN A 149 -4.77 2.42 -36.59
C ASN A 149 -5.23 1.49 -35.47
N THR A 150 -5.07 1.91 -34.22
CA THR A 150 -5.24 1.07 -33.04
C THR A 150 -5.95 1.78 -31.90
N PHE A 151 -6.62 0.99 -31.07
CA PHE A 151 -7.20 1.42 -29.80
C PHE A 151 -6.94 0.36 -28.72
N GLY A 152 -6.91 0.78 -27.46
CA GLY A 152 -6.69 -0.11 -26.33
C GLY A 152 -7.98 -0.66 -25.73
N LEU A 153 -7.93 -1.90 -25.26
CA LEU A 153 -8.93 -2.48 -24.38
C LEU A 153 -8.66 -2.12 -22.90
N PRO A 154 -9.66 -2.22 -22.00
CA PRO A 154 -9.42 -2.09 -20.56
C PRO A 154 -8.35 -3.07 -20.07
N ASP A 155 -7.56 -2.67 -19.07
CA ASP A 155 -6.66 -3.56 -18.33
C ASP A 155 -7.20 -3.78 -16.91
N LEU A 156 -7.87 -4.92 -16.73
CA LEU A 156 -8.50 -5.36 -15.49
C LEU A 156 -7.68 -6.43 -14.76
N ARG A 157 -6.45 -6.70 -15.19
CA ARG A 157 -5.56 -7.64 -14.47
C ARG A 157 -5.19 -7.04 -13.12
N GLY A 158 -5.38 -7.82 -12.05
CA GLY A 158 -5.13 -7.37 -10.67
C GLY A 158 -6.10 -6.28 -10.18
N ARG A 159 -7.21 -6.04 -10.90
CA ARG A 159 -8.14 -4.94 -10.62
C ARG A 159 -9.58 -5.40 -10.60
N VAL A 160 -10.39 -4.72 -9.80
CA VAL A 160 -11.85 -4.86 -9.78
C VAL A 160 -12.46 -3.61 -10.41
N PRO A 161 -13.37 -3.74 -11.38
CA PRO A 161 -14.05 -2.59 -11.98
C PRO A 161 -14.94 -1.88 -10.95
N ILE A 162 -14.95 -0.55 -10.98
CA ILE A 162 -15.82 0.30 -10.16
C ILE A 162 -16.63 1.24 -11.04
N HIS A 163 -17.74 1.76 -10.52
CA HIS A 163 -18.58 2.70 -11.26
C HIS A 163 -17.86 4.05 -11.44
N LYS A 164 -18.03 4.66 -12.63
CA LYS A 164 -17.52 6.01 -12.90
C LYS A 164 -18.36 7.08 -12.20
N GLY A 165 -17.78 8.26 -11.98
CA GLY A 165 -18.43 9.42 -11.40
C GLY A 165 -18.20 9.54 -9.90
N GLN A 166 -18.98 10.42 -9.27
CA GLN A 166 -18.91 10.70 -7.85
C GLN A 166 -20.20 10.24 -7.17
N GLY A 167 -20.09 9.24 -6.30
CA GLY A 167 -21.16 8.92 -5.34
C GLY A 167 -21.21 9.95 -4.22
N SER A 168 -22.37 10.14 -3.58
CA SER A 168 -22.50 11.05 -2.44
C SER A 168 -21.50 10.69 -1.33
N GLY A 169 -20.60 11.62 -0.99
CA GLY A 169 -19.55 11.40 0.02
C GLY A 169 -18.38 10.50 -0.41
N LEU A 170 -18.33 10.10 -1.68
CA LEU A 170 -17.24 9.28 -2.24
C LEU A 170 -16.30 10.12 -3.13
N SER A 171 -15.14 9.54 -3.42
CA SER A 171 -14.21 10.05 -4.42
C SER A 171 -14.84 10.03 -5.82
N SER A 172 -14.45 10.99 -6.65
CA SER A 172 -14.83 11.00 -8.07
C SER A 172 -13.86 10.15 -8.89
N TYR A 173 -14.39 9.25 -9.71
CA TYR A 173 -13.60 8.41 -10.63
C TYR A 173 -13.95 8.72 -12.09
N VAL A 174 -12.96 8.98 -12.92
CA VAL A 174 -13.19 9.16 -14.37
C VAL A 174 -13.06 7.82 -15.11
N LEU A 175 -13.72 7.69 -16.26
CA LEU A 175 -13.61 6.48 -17.07
C LEU A 175 -12.16 6.28 -17.53
N GLY A 176 -11.67 5.05 -17.48
CA GLY A 176 -10.26 4.73 -17.80
C GLY A 176 -9.26 5.03 -16.69
N GLN A 177 -9.67 5.67 -15.59
CA GLN A 177 -8.80 5.90 -14.45
C GLN A 177 -8.35 4.58 -13.82
N GLN A 178 -7.04 4.45 -13.62
CA GLN A 178 -6.44 3.33 -12.92
C GLN A 178 -6.10 3.73 -11.49
N GLY A 179 -6.25 2.81 -10.54
CA GLY A 179 -5.95 3.05 -9.13
C GLY A 179 -5.93 1.77 -8.31
N GLY A 180 -5.54 1.91 -7.04
CA GLY A 180 -5.33 0.79 -6.12
C GLY A 180 -3.89 0.26 -6.14
N THR A 181 -3.53 -0.45 -5.09
CA THR A 181 -2.27 -1.21 -4.97
C THR A 181 -2.61 -2.62 -4.51
N GLU A 182 -1.94 -3.62 -5.07
CA GLU A 182 -2.15 -5.03 -4.66
C GLU A 182 -1.66 -5.28 -3.23
N THR A 183 -0.62 -4.54 -2.80
CA THR A 183 -0.03 -4.66 -1.47
C THR A 183 0.04 -3.29 -0.81
N SER A 184 -0.41 -3.23 0.45
CA SER A 184 -0.23 -2.06 1.31
C SER A 184 0.54 -2.47 2.55
N ILE A 185 1.72 -1.89 2.75
CA ILE A 185 2.52 -2.12 3.96
C ILE A 185 2.02 -1.13 5.02
N ILE A 186 1.45 -1.66 6.10
CA ILE A 186 1.14 -0.85 7.28
C ILE A 186 2.36 -0.89 8.19
N TYR A 187 2.86 0.29 8.52
CA TYR A 187 3.86 0.44 9.56
C TYR A 187 3.11 0.42 10.91
N ASP A 188 3.25 -0.67 11.66
CA ASP A 188 2.84 -0.64 13.07
C ASP A 188 3.63 0.45 13.78
N LYS A 189 2.91 1.37 14.42
CA LYS A 189 3.53 2.29 15.37
C LYS A 189 3.80 1.50 16.66
N TYR A 190 5.06 1.08 16.76
CA TYR A 190 5.77 0.56 17.95
C TYR A 190 5.51 -0.91 18.29
#